data_AF-A0A2E9J2J2-F1
#
_entry.id   AF-A0A2E9J2J2-F1
#
_cell.length_a   1.000
_cell.length_b   1.000
_cell.length_c   1.000
_cell.angle_alpha   90.00
_cell.angle_beta   90.00
_cell.angle_gamma   90.00
#
_symmetry.space_group_name_H-M   'P 1'
#
loop_
_entity.id
_entity.type
_entity.pdbx_description
1 polymer ?
#
loop_
_entity_poly.entity_id
_entity_poly.type
_entity_poly.pdbx_seq_one_letter_code
_entity_poly.pdbx_strand_id
1 'polypeptide(L)'
;MLNSTSHRVILQFVQSVVQNHEVASGLKQLSSHDEIVDYACSKGFHIEKGDWDEFIRSDIESLNIESRQSSRFFETNHWSWAFRQVSSWRAMLMEGADQGSS
;
A
#
# COMPACT_ATOMS: atom_id res chain seq x y z
N MET A 1 8.16 10.92 14.03
CA MET A 1 9.55 10.57 13.66
C MET A 1 9.65 9.05 13.65
N LEU A 2 9.48 8.47 12.48
CA LEU A 2 9.63 7.05 12.20
C LEU A 2 10.98 6.54 12.70
N ASN A 3 10.93 5.49 13.51
CA ASN A 3 12.13 4.83 13.96
C ASN A 3 12.81 4.14 12.76
N SER A 4 14.15 4.20 12.67
CA SER A 4 14.90 3.62 11.54
C SER A 4 14.63 2.12 11.33
N THR A 5 14.29 1.40 12.40
CA THR A 5 13.90 -0.01 12.34
C THR A 5 12.50 -0.20 11.75
N SER A 6 11.50 0.56 12.23
CA SER A 6 10.12 0.51 11.72
C SER A 6 10.07 0.82 10.23
N HIS A 7 10.80 1.86 9.80
CA HIS A 7 10.88 2.23 8.39
C HIS A 7 11.43 1.08 7.52
N ARG A 8 12.47 0.38 7.98
CA ARG A 8 13.02 -0.79 7.27
C ARG A 8 12.02 -1.94 7.18
N VAL A 9 11.29 -2.24 8.25
CA VAL A 9 10.28 -3.30 8.27
C VAL A 9 9.14 -2.99 7.30
N ILE A 10 8.67 -1.73 7.29
CA ILE A 10 7.66 -1.26 6.35
C ILE A 10 8.13 -1.41 4.91
N LEU A 11 9.37 -1.00 4.59
CA LEU A 11 9.92 -1.17 3.25
C LEU A 11 10.04 -2.65 2.83
N GLN A 12 10.42 -3.53 3.75
CA GLN A 12 10.45 -4.96 3.48
C GLN A 12 9.05 -5.52 3.21
N PHE A 13 8.04 -5.10 3.96
CA PHE A 13 6.65 -5.49 3.70
C PHE A 13 6.19 -4.98 2.33
N VAL A 14 6.45 -3.71 2.02
CA VAL A 14 6.12 -3.11 0.71
C VAL A 14 6.77 -3.86 -0.44
N GLN A 15 8.06 -4.22 -0.32
CA GLN A 15 8.75 -5.03 -1.33
C GLN A 15 8.22 -6.46 -1.40
N SER A 16 7.91 -7.08 -0.26
CA SER A 16 7.34 -8.43 -0.20
C SER A 16 5.99 -8.48 -0.93
N VAL A 17 5.16 -7.46 -0.80
CA VAL A 17 3.91 -7.33 -1.57
C VAL A 17 4.17 -7.28 -3.07
N VAL A 18 5.19 -6.55 -3.51
CA VAL A 18 5.54 -6.45 -4.94
C VAL A 18 6.10 -7.76 -5.50
N GLN A 19 6.89 -8.48 -4.69
CA GLN A 19 7.56 -9.71 -5.11
C GLN A 19 6.68 -10.97 -4.97
N ASN A 20 5.73 -10.97 -4.03
CA ASN A 20 4.89 -12.12 -3.71
C ASN A 20 3.42 -11.86 -4.05
N HIS A 21 2.95 -12.47 -5.15
CA HIS A 21 1.56 -12.36 -5.59
C HIS A 21 0.53 -12.85 -4.54
N GLU A 22 0.89 -13.82 -3.69
CA GLU A 22 0.02 -14.26 -2.59
C GLU A 22 -0.21 -13.13 -1.58
N VAL A 23 0.86 -12.42 -1.21
CA VAL A 23 0.82 -11.29 -0.27
C VAL A 23 0.01 -10.14 -0.87
N ALA A 24 0.24 -9.83 -2.14
CA ALA A 24 -0.56 -8.86 -2.89
C ALA A 24 -2.04 -9.27 -2.95
N SER A 25 -2.34 -10.55 -3.20
CA SER A 25 -3.73 -11.01 -3.29
C SER A 25 -4.47 -10.91 -1.95
N GLY A 26 -3.78 -11.10 -0.83
CA GLY A 26 -4.33 -10.87 0.50
C GLY A 26 -4.74 -9.41 0.72
N LEU A 27 -3.97 -8.44 0.22
CA LEU A 27 -4.31 -7.01 0.33
C LEU A 27 -5.63 -6.63 -0.35
N LYS A 28 -6.07 -7.38 -1.37
CA LYS A 28 -7.30 -7.11 -2.12
C LYS A 28 -8.56 -7.20 -1.26
N GLN A 29 -8.51 -7.96 -0.17
CA GLN A 29 -9.64 -8.17 0.73
C GLN A 29 -9.69 -7.13 1.85
N LEU A 30 -8.64 -6.31 2.00
CA LEU A 30 -8.50 -5.37 3.09
C LEU A 30 -9.09 -4.02 2.69
N SER A 31 -9.90 -3.44 3.59
CA SER A 31 -10.63 -2.19 3.34
C SER A 31 -10.16 -1.05 4.26
N SER A 32 -9.22 -1.32 5.17
CA SER A 32 -8.77 -0.39 6.21
C SER A 32 -7.25 -0.46 6.45
N HIS A 33 -6.66 0.64 6.92
CA HIS A 33 -5.23 0.66 7.29
C HIS A 33 -4.92 -0.29 8.45
N ASP A 34 -5.82 -0.43 9.42
CA ASP A 34 -5.68 -1.39 10.52
C ASP A 34 -5.55 -2.83 10.01
N GLU A 35 -6.35 -3.21 9.00
CA GLU A 35 -6.30 -4.55 8.41
C GLU A 35 -4.98 -4.79 7.67
N ILE A 36 -4.42 -3.77 7.00
CA ILE A 36 -3.10 -3.88 6.35
C ILE A 36 -2.00 -4.13 7.38
N VAL A 37 -2.06 -3.42 8.51
CA VAL A 37 -1.08 -3.57 9.60
C VAL A 37 -1.20 -4.94 10.26
N ASP A 38 -2.43 -5.39 10.54
CA ASP A 38 -2.68 -6.72 11.10
C ASP A 38 -2.21 -7.83 10.15
N TYR A 39 -2.49 -7.67 8.85
CA TYR A 39 -2.02 -8.58 7.81
C TYR A 39 -0.49 -8.63 7.72
N ALA A 40 0.18 -7.48 7.78
CA ALA A 40 1.64 -7.41 7.80
C ALA A 40 2.22 -8.14 9.02
N CYS A 41 1.63 -7.93 10.20
CA CYS A 41 2.00 -8.63 11.44
C CYS A 41 1.79 -10.14 11.31
N SER A 42 0.68 -10.58 10.72
CA SER A 42 0.40 -12.01 10.46
C SER A 42 1.43 -12.66 9.52
N LYS A 43 2.00 -11.88 8.59
CA LYS A 43 3.08 -12.32 7.69
C LYS A 43 4.49 -12.20 8.32
N GLY A 44 4.60 -11.78 9.58
CA GLY A 44 5.86 -11.67 10.33
C GLY A 44 6.51 -10.29 10.27
N PHE A 45 5.85 -9.29 9.69
CA PHE A 45 6.31 -7.90 9.67
C PHE A 45 5.68 -7.13 10.83
N HIS A 46 6.45 -6.88 11.88
CA HIS A 46 5.96 -6.14 13.06
C HIS A 46 5.91 -4.64 12.74
N ILE A 47 4.73 -4.17 12.33
CA ILE A 47 4.48 -2.77 11.97
C ILE A 47 3.45 -2.21 12.96
N GLU A 48 3.70 -1.00 13.47
CA GLU A 48 2.70 -0.27 14.25
C GLU A 48 1.87 0.63 13.35
N LYS A 49 0.59 0.81 13.70
CA LYS A 49 -0.32 1.68 12.93
C LYS A 49 0.18 3.13 12.84
N GLY A 50 0.80 3.65 13.90
CA GLY A 50 1.36 5.00 13.92
C GLY A 50 2.51 5.18 12.92
N ASP A 51 3.41 4.19 12.85
CA ASP A 51 4.51 4.18 11.89
C ASP A 51 3.99 4.03 10.46
N TRP A 52 3.01 3.14 10.24
CA TRP A 52 2.37 2.98 8.93
C TRP A 52 1.72 4.28 8.44
N ASP A 53 0.95 4.95 9.29
CA ASP A 53 0.28 6.21 8.95
C ASP A 53 1.29 7.33 8.63
N GLU A 54 2.36 7.44 9.42
CA GLU A 54 3.43 8.41 9.14
C GLU A 54 4.17 8.09 7.84
N PHE A 55 4.40 6.82 7.53
CA PHE A 55 5.01 6.38 6.28
C PHE A 55 4.13 6.73 5.09
N ILE A 56 2.84 6.39 5.12
CA ILE A 56 1.88 6.71 4.05
C ILE A 56 1.78 8.21 3.86
N ARG A 57 1.71 8.99 4.95
CA ARG A 57 1.72 10.45 4.87
C ARG A 57 2.96 10.96 4.14
N SER A 58 4.15 10.49 4.52
CA SER A 58 5.41 10.89 3.89
C SER A 58 5.51 10.46 2.41
N ASP A 59 4.98 9.27 2.07
CA ASP A 59 4.96 8.74 0.70
C ASP A 59 4.02 9.56 -0.19
N ILE A 60 2.81 9.86 0.29
CA ILE A 60 1.85 10.75 -0.39
C ILE A 60 2.41 12.17 -0.48
N GLU A 61 3.15 12.61 0.53
CA GLU A 61 3.75 13.94 0.50
C GLU A 61 4.80 14.09 -0.60
N SER A 62 5.55 13.01 -0.85
CA SER A 62 6.55 12.90 -1.92
C SER A 62 5.93 12.74 -3.31
N LEU A 63 4.63 12.44 -3.42
CA LEU A 63 3.93 12.37 -4.70
C LEU A 63 3.64 13.77 -5.28
N ASN A 64 3.85 13.88 -6.59
CA ASN A 64 3.48 15.07 -7.37
C ASN A 64 1.98 15.41 -7.25
N ILE A 65 1.64 16.68 -7.42
CA ILE A 65 0.26 17.20 -7.22
C ILE A 65 -0.78 16.46 -8.07
N GLU A 66 -0.44 16.07 -9.31
CA GLU A 66 -1.30 15.25 -10.18
C GLU A 66 -1.58 13.86 -9.59
N SER A 67 -0.55 13.19 -9.06
CA SER A 67 -0.69 11.88 -8.40
C SER A 67 -1.51 11.94 -7.11
N ARG A 68 -1.49 13.10 -6.41
CA ARG A 68 -2.36 13.38 -5.25
C ARG A 68 -3.82 13.56 -5.64
N GLN A 69 -4.12 14.16 -6.79
CA GLN A 69 -5.50 14.33 -7.27
C GLN A 69 -6.15 12.99 -7.61
N SER A 70 -5.40 12.08 -8.23
CA SER A 70 -5.84 10.70 -8.52
C SER A 70 -6.00 9.81 -7.26
N SER A 71 -5.48 10.24 -6.10
CA SER A 71 -5.67 9.55 -4.82
C SER A 71 -6.93 9.99 -4.06
N ARG A 72 -7.57 11.10 -4.46
CA ARG A 72 -8.67 11.73 -3.70
C ARG A 72 -10.06 11.11 -3.92
N PHE A 73 -10.19 10.15 -4.82
CA PHE A 73 -11.50 9.64 -5.27
C PHE A 73 -11.57 8.12 -5.25
N PHE A 74 -11.37 7.41 -4.14
CA PHE A 74 -11.63 5.95 -4.19
C PHE A 74 -12.29 5.42 -2.93
N GLU A 75 -13.47 4.84 -3.17
CA GLU A 75 -14.23 4.02 -2.24
C GLU A 75 -13.31 2.94 -1.65
N THR A 76 -13.26 2.86 -0.32
CA THR A 76 -12.57 1.79 0.41
C THR A 76 -13.08 0.39 0.05
N ASN A 77 -14.23 0.30 -0.63
CA ASN A 77 -14.84 -0.94 -1.11
C ASN A 77 -14.19 -1.53 -2.37
N HIS A 78 -13.28 -0.82 -3.04
CA HIS A 78 -12.62 -1.38 -4.22
C HIS A 78 -11.32 -2.10 -3.83
N TRP A 79 -11.09 -3.32 -4.33
CA TRP A 79 -9.91 -4.13 -4.01
C TRP A 79 -8.56 -3.43 -4.30
N SER A 80 -8.56 -2.46 -5.22
CA SER A 80 -7.37 -1.67 -5.56
C SER A 80 -7.10 -0.54 -4.57
N TRP A 81 -7.97 -0.32 -3.58
CA TRP A 81 -7.81 0.72 -2.56
C TRP A 81 -6.48 0.57 -1.80
N ALA A 82 -6.17 -0.65 -1.32
CA ALA A 82 -4.94 -0.91 -0.58
C ALA A 82 -3.71 -0.60 -1.44
N PHE A 83 -3.71 -1.05 -2.71
CA PHE A 83 -2.64 -0.82 -3.69
C PHE A 83 -2.43 0.66 -4.05
N ARG A 84 -3.43 1.52 -3.82
CA ARG A 84 -3.33 2.96 -4.08
C ARG A 84 -2.72 3.75 -2.93
N GLN A 85 -2.60 3.15 -1.74
CA GLN A 85 -2.03 3.81 -0.57
C GLN A 85 -0.53 4.02 -0.68
N VAL A 86 0.19 3.08 -1.31
CA VAL A 86 1.65 3.11 -1.42
C VAL A 86 2.06 3.32 -2.87
N SER A 87 2.95 4.28 -3.12
CA SER A 87 3.44 4.60 -4.47
C SER A 87 4.02 3.40 -5.21
N SER A 88 4.79 2.55 -4.53
CA SER A 88 5.35 1.33 -5.11
C SER A 88 4.29 0.31 -5.53
N TRP A 89 3.15 0.26 -4.83
CA TRP A 89 2.07 -0.66 -5.17
C TRP A 89 1.22 -0.15 -6.34
N ARG A 90 1.12 1.16 -6.51
CA ARG A 90 0.43 1.77 -7.66
C ARG A 90 1.05 1.37 -8.98
N ALA A 91 2.37 1.16 -9.02
CA ALA A 91 3.05 0.64 -10.20
C ALA A 91 2.49 -0.73 -10.64
N MET A 92 2.10 -1.59 -9.67
CA MET A 92 1.48 -2.89 -9.96
C MET A 92 0.07 -2.77 -10.56
N LEU A 93 -0.63 -1.65 -10.34
CA LEU A 93 -1.96 -1.43 -10.91
C LEU A 93 -1.90 -1.03 -12.40
N MET A 94 -0.80 -0.41 -12.83
CA MET A 94 -0.63 0.06 -14.20
C MET A 94 -0.31 -1.06 -15.21
N GLU A 95 0.12 -2.25 -14.76
CA GLU A 95 0.36 -3.40 -15.66
C GLU A 95 -0.91 -4.18 -16.05
N GLY A 96 -2.09 -3.80 -15.54
CA GLY A 96 -3.36 -4.47 -15.85
C GLY A 96 -4.48 -3.55 -16.36
N ALA A 97 -4.25 -2.24 -16.46
CA ALA A 97 -5.28 -1.25 -16.82
C ALA A 97 -5.37 -0.97 -18.35
N ASP A 98 -4.63 -1.72 -19.18
CA ASP A 98 -4.72 -1.69 -20.65
C ASP A 98 -5.08 -3.09 -21.20
N GLN A 99 -6.06 -3.76 -20.58
CA GLN A 99 -6.64 -4.99 -21.13
C GLN A 99 -8.18 -4.96 -20.96
N GLY A 100 -8.80 -3.92 -21.50
CA GLY A 100 -10.20 -3.90 -21.88
C GLY A 100 -10.35 -2.92 -23.04
N SER A 101 -10.97 -3.23 -24.18
CA SER A 101 -11.78 -4.37 -24.60
C SER A 101 -11.88 -4.29 -26.14
N SER A 102 -11.92 -5.46 -26.78
CA SER A 102 -12.42 -5.80 -28.14
C SER A 102 -12.31 -4.79 -29.30
#